data_AF-A0A1I7XGY1-F1
#
_entry.id   AF-A0A1I7XGY1-F1
#
_cell.length_a   1.000
_cell.length_b   1.000
_cell.length_c   1.000
_cell.angle_alpha   90.00
_cell.angle_beta   90.00
_cell.angle_gamma   90.00
#
_symmetry.space_group_name_H-M   'P 1'
#
loop_
_entity.id
_entity.type
_entity.pdbx_description
1 polymer ?
#
loop_
_entity_poly.entity_id
_entity_poly.type
_entity_poly.pdbx_seq_one_letter_code
_entity_poly.pdbx_strand_id
1 'polypeptide(L)'
;MYQNLIRVFVYGTLKTNEPNAHIMRDTVGVQHLIGYGKTNRLFPLIISSKYNIPFLLMDPGRGYIIMDNGDTTLAWVYMLPHWRPDIEESSTPLLENYSSKGSHGREYIASENVKSEEDLWA
;
A
#
# COMPACT_ATOMS: atom_id res chain seq x y z
N MET A 1 -3.03 -18.50 26.49
CA MET A 1 -1.76 -18.12 25.83
C MET A 1 -2.05 -16.88 25.00
N TYR A 2 -1.42 -15.75 25.28
CA TYR A 2 -1.56 -14.56 24.44
C TYR A 2 -0.89 -14.85 23.10
N GLN A 3 -1.67 -14.80 22.03
CA GLN A 3 -1.14 -14.79 20.67
C GLN A 3 -0.21 -13.57 20.54
N ASN A 4 1.00 -13.76 20.00
CA ASN A 4 1.86 -12.66 19.63
C ASN A 4 1.16 -11.86 18.51
N LEU A 5 0.53 -10.74 18.86
CA LEU A 5 -0.03 -9.82 17.88
C LEU A 5 1.12 -9.20 17.08
N ILE A 6 0.99 -9.22 15.77
CA ILE A 6 1.91 -8.53 14.86
C ILE A 6 1.37 -7.15 14.51
N ARG A 7 2.26 -6.19 14.32
CA ARG A 7 1.89 -4.87 13.77
C ARG A 7 2.05 -4.93 12.26
N VAL A 8 1.06 -4.41 11.54
CA VAL A 8 1.09 -4.28 10.08
C VAL A 8 0.88 -2.81 9.73
N PHE A 9 1.74 -2.28 8.87
CA PHE A 9 1.61 -0.95 8.30
C PHE A 9 0.94 -1.05 6.93
N VAL A 10 -0.22 -0.42 6.77
CA VAL A 10 -0.99 -0.41 5.52
C VAL A 10 -0.91 0.98 4.88
N TYR A 11 -0.58 1.02 3.58
CA TYR A 11 -0.43 2.26 2.81
C TYR A 11 -1.44 2.40 1.67
N GLY A 12 -2.08 1.29 1.25
CA GLY A 12 -2.93 1.21 0.06
C GLY A 12 -4.41 0.99 0.38
N THR A 13 -5.06 0.11 -0.39
CA THR A 13 -6.51 -0.13 -0.35
C THR A 13 -7.05 -0.68 0.97
N LEU A 14 -6.18 -1.17 1.86
CA LEU A 14 -6.54 -1.69 3.19
C LEU A 14 -6.63 -0.61 4.28
N LYS A 15 -6.23 0.64 4.01
CA LYS A 15 -6.38 1.74 4.97
C LYS A 15 -7.86 2.01 5.27
N THR A 16 -8.15 2.61 6.43
CA THR A 16 -9.50 3.10 6.76
C THR A 16 -10.02 4.02 5.65
N ASN A 17 -11.29 3.84 5.27
CA ASN A 17 -11.99 4.54 4.18
C ASN A 17 -11.49 4.27 2.76
N GLU A 18 -10.59 3.30 2.56
CA GLU A 18 -10.20 2.82 1.23
C GLU A 18 -11.02 1.57 0.82
N PRO A 19 -11.07 1.20 -0.47
CA PRO A 19 -12.01 0.20 -1.00
C PRO A 19 -11.97 -1.16 -0.30
N ASN A 20 -10.79 -1.60 0.15
CA ASN A 20 -10.59 -2.91 0.77
C ASN A 20 -10.45 -2.83 2.30
N ALA A 21 -10.79 -1.71 2.93
CA ALA A 21 -10.73 -1.55 4.39
C ALA A 21 -11.53 -2.63 5.14
N HIS A 22 -12.63 -3.08 4.54
CA HIS A 22 -13.50 -4.12 5.08
C HIS A 22 -12.76 -5.45 5.32
N ILE A 23 -11.73 -5.78 4.53
CA ILE A 23 -10.93 -7.00 4.71
C ILE A 23 -10.26 -7.02 6.08
N MET A 24 -9.70 -5.88 6.51
CA MET A 24 -9.08 -5.76 7.84
C MET A 24 -10.11 -5.87 8.97
N ARG A 25 -11.36 -5.46 8.73
CA ARG A 25 -12.43 -5.44 9.74
C ARG A 25 -13.15 -6.78 9.86
N ASP A 26 -13.41 -7.43 8.73
CA ASP A 26 -14.36 -8.53 8.60
C ASP A 26 -13.67 -9.91 8.58
N THR A 27 -12.33 -9.96 8.43
CA THR A 27 -11.55 -11.19 8.54
C THR A 27 -11.57 -11.73 9.98
N VAL A 28 -11.80 -13.03 10.14
CA VAL A 28 -11.78 -13.71 11.44
C VAL A 28 -10.42 -13.54 12.14
N GLY A 29 -10.44 -13.00 13.36
CA GLY A 29 -9.24 -12.78 14.16
C GLY A 29 -9.38 -11.62 15.15
N VAL A 30 -8.26 -11.21 15.73
CA VAL A 30 -8.18 -10.02 16.58
C VAL A 30 -7.39 -8.95 15.85
N GLN A 31 -7.98 -7.77 15.71
CA GLN A 31 -7.37 -6.62 15.07
C GLN A 31 -7.73 -5.34 15.84
N HIS A 32 -6.80 -4.39 15.88
CA HIS A 32 -6.99 -3.09 16.52
C HIS A 32 -6.20 -2.02 15.78
N LEU A 33 -6.86 -0.92 15.42
CA LEU A 33 -6.19 0.23 14.83
C LEU A 33 -5.38 0.96 15.91
N ILE A 34 -4.06 0.93 15.78
CA ILE A 34 -3.14 1.63 16.71
C ILE A 34 -3.12 3.13 16.43
N GLY A 35 -3.13 3.54 15.16
CA GLY A 35 -3.10 4.94 14.75
C GLY A 35 -2.56 5.15 13.34
N TYR A 36 -2.32 6.42 13.00
CA TYR A 36 -1.68 6.81 11.75
C TYR A 36 -0.16 6.77 11.91
N GLY A 37 0.54 6.42 10.83
CA GLY A 37 1.99 6.35 10.81
C GLY A 37 2.55 6.62 9.42
N LYS A 38 3.86 6.74 9.34
CA LYS A 38 4.61 7.01 8.12
C LYS A 38 5.89 6.18 8.15
N THR A 39 6.42 5.81 6.99
CA THR A 39 7.70 5.10 6.93
C THR A 39 8.85 6.04 7.33
N ASN A 40 9.82 5.53 8.08
CA ASN A 40 11.02 6.28 8.44
C ASN A 40 12.10 6.26 7.33
N ARG A 41 11.82 5.60 6.21
CA ARG A 41 12.62 5.54 4.99
C ARG A 41 11.73 5.85 3.79
N LEU A 42 12.36 6.33 2.73
CA LEU A 42 11.71 6.64 1.46
C LEU A 42 11.51 5.35 0.67
N PHE A 43 10.29 5.14 0.20
CA PHE A 43 9.94 4.09 -0.76
C PHE A 43 9.03 4.67 -1.84
N PRO A 44 9.21 4.33 -3.13
CA PRO A 44 8.31 4.75 -4.19
C PRO A 44 6.93 4.15 -3.98
N LEU A 45 5.93 5.01 -3.77
CA LEU A 45 4.53 4.63 -3.81
C LEU A 45 3.93 5.13 -5.13
N ILE A 46 3.42 4.21 -5.93
CA ILE A 46 2.84 4.49 -7.24
C ILE A 46 1.48 3.82 -7.38
N ILE A 47 0.66 4.29 -8.32
CA ILE A 47 -0.52 3.57 -8.80
C ILE A 47 -0.24 3.10 -10.22
N SER A 48 -0.44 1.82 -10.49
CA SER A 48 -0.23 1.22 -11.82
C SER A 48 -1.20 0.05 -12.05
N SER A 49 -1.02 -0.69 -13.14
CA SER A 49 -1.89 -1.77 -13.66
C SER A 49 -3.25 -1.26 -14.18
N LYS A 50 -3.97 -2.11 -14.91
CA LYS A 50 -5.34 -1.79 -15.35
C LYS A 50 -6.34 -1.65 -14.21
N TYR A 51 -5.97 -2.11 -13.00
CA TYR A 51 -6.81 -2.06 -11.81
C TYR A 51 -6.52 -0.86 -10.91
N ASN A 52 -5.58 0.01 -11.29
CA ASN A 52 -5.16 1.16 -10.49
C ASN A 52 -4.76 0.75 -9.05
N ILE A 53 -3.96 -0.32 -8.94
CA ILE A 53 -3.46 -0.86 -7.67
C ILE A 53 -2.31 0.01 -7.16
N PRO A 54 -2.31 0.38 -5.85
CA PRO A 54 -1.16 1.03 -5.23
C PRO A 54 -0.03 0.03 -4.93
N PHE A 55 1.16 0.29 -5.46
CA PHE A 55 2.37 -0.49 -5.21
C PHE A 55 3.39 0.33 -4.42
N LEU A 56 3.92 -0.27 -3.34
CA LEU A 56 5.09 0.24 -2.63
C LEU A 56 6.31 -0.56 -3.08
N LEU A 57 7.22 0.08 -3.83
CA LEU A 57 8.37 -0.60 -4.42
C LEU A 57 9.49 -0.74 -3.38
N MET A 58 10.16 -1.90 -3.36
CA MET A 58 11.32 -2.14 -2.50
C MET A 58 12.59 -1.47 -3.07
N ASP A 59 12.53 -0.16 -3.25
CA ASP A 59 13.61 0.67 -3.77
C ASP A 59 13.95 1.79 -2.76
N PRO A 60 14.65 1.46 -1.66
CA PRO A 60 14.85 2.39 -0.56
C PRO A 60 15.68 3.61 -1.00
N GLY A 61 15.24 4.80 -0.60
CA GLY A 61 15.93 6.06 -0.90
C GLY A 61 15.31 6.89 -2.03
N ARG A 62 14.29 6.35 -2.73
CA ARG A 62 13.43 7.10 -3.66
C ARG A 62 12.05 7.30 -3.02
N GLY A 63 11.47 8.50 -3.09
CA GLY A 63 10.18 8.84 -2.44
C GLY A 63 10.21 10.14 -1.62
N TYR A 64 9.27 10.33 -0.69
CA TYR A 64 9.08 11.59 0.05
C TYR A 64 9.52 11.54 1.51
N ILE A 65 10.30 12.53 1.95
CA ILE A 65 10.72 12.68 3.34
C ILE A 65 9.52 13.14 4.14
N ILE A 66 9.07 12.30 5.07
CA ILE A 66 8.18 12.78 6.11
C ILE A 66 8.92 12.71 7.44
N MET A 67 9.50 13.84 7.83
CA MET A 67 10.04 13.99 9.17
C MET A 67 8.86 14.06 10.14
N ASP A 68 8.80 13.12 11.08
CA ASP A 68 7.92 13.21 12.23
C ASP A 68 8.76 12.94 13.48
N ASN A 69 8.50 13.72 14.53
CA ASN A 69 9.30 13.76 15.76
C ASN A 69 8.81 12.70 16.77
N GLY A 70 8.14 11.66 16.27
CA GLY A 70 7.39 10.68 17.06
C GLY A 70 8.14 9.37 17.33
N ASP A 71 7.54 8.54 18.18
CA ASP A 71 8.07 7.21 18.52
C ASP A 71 8.06 6.28 17.31
N THR A 72 9.17 5.57 17.07
CA THR A 72 9.28 4.56 16.02
C THR A 72 8.90 3.18 16.56
N THR A 73 8.06 2.45 15.83
CA THR A 73 7.78 1.03 16.07
C THR A 73 8.06 0.20 14.82
N LEU A 74 8.41 -1.06 15.02
CA LEU A 74 8.48 -2.05 13.94
C LEU A 74 7.08 -2.53 13.55
N ALA A 75 6.88 -2.70 12.24
CA ALA A 75 5.67 -3.27 11.64
C ALA A 75 6.03 -4.00 10.35
N TRP A 76 5.25 -5.02 10.00
CA TRP A 76 5.30 -5.66 8.69
C TRP A 76 4.62 -4.76 7.66
N VAL A 77 5.11 -4.78 6.43
CA VAL A 77 4.54 -4.03 5.31
C VAL A 77 4.68 -4.87 4.05
N TYR A 78 3.64 -4.88 3.22
CA TYR A 78 3.69 -5.51 1.90
C TYR A 78 4.45 -4.59 0.95
N MET A 79 5.48 -5.11 0.30
CA MET A 79 6.25 -4.37 -0.70
C MET A 79 6.37 -5.23 -1.95
N LEU A 80 6.53 -4.60 -3.10
CA LEU A 80 6.83 -5.26 -4.36
C LEU A 80 8.36 -5.33 -4.51
N PRO A 81 9.02 -6.50 -4.30
CA PRO A 81 10.48 -6.62 -4.34
C PRO A 81 11.05 -6.61 -5.76
N HIS A 82 10.25 -7.08 -6.72
CA HIS A 82 10.58 -7.17 -8.13
C HIS A 82 9.36 -6.72 -8.93
N TRP A 83 9.59 -5.98 -10.00
CA TRP A 83 8.54 -5.43 -10.85
C TRP A 83 9.01 -5.39 -12.29
N ARG A 84 8.06 -5.32 -13.23
CA ARG A 84 8.37 -5.14 -14.64
C ARG A 84 9.10 -3.81 -14.87
N PRO A 85 10.10 -3.75 -15.76
CA PRO A 85 10.84 -2.52 -16.04
C PRO A 85 9.96 -1.34 -16.47
N ASP A 86 8.81 -1.60 -17.10
CA ASP A 86 7.86 -0.60 -17.62
C ASP A 86 6.78 -0.18 -16.60
N ILE A 87 6.85 -0.63 -15.35
CA ILE A 87 5.85 -0.28 -14.33
C ILE A 87 5.76 1.24 -14.12
N GLU A 88 6.90 1.93 -14.20
CA GLU A 88 7.00 3.37 -13.97
C GLU A 88 6.37 4.16 -15.13
N GLU A 89 6.48 3.68 -16.38
CA GLU A 89 5.98 4.37 -17.58
C GLU A 89 4.46 4.53 -17.58
N SER A 90 3.74 3.52 -17.07
CA SER A 90 2.28 3.50 -17.00
C SER A 90 1.73 4.02 -15.67
N SER A 91 2.60 4.33 -14.72
CA SER A 91 2.22 4.69 -13.35
C SER A 91 1.85 6.17 -13.18
N THR A 92 1.25 6.48 -12.04
CA THR A 92 1.20 7.87 -11.53
C THR A 92 2.60 8.36 -11.15
N PRO A 93 2.80 9.69 -11.05
CA PRO A 93 3.88 10.22 -10.23
C PRO A 93 3.90 9.59 -8.83
N LEU A 94 5.06 9.65 -8.17
CA LEU A 94 5.20 9.18 -6.79
C LEU A 94 4.15 9.84 -5.90
N LEU A 95 3.57 9.07 -4.99
CA LEU A 95 2.57 9.54 -4.04
C LEU A 95 3.15 9.57 -2.63
N GLU A 96 2.80 10.61 -1.87
CA GLU A 96 3.04 10.63 -0.41
C GLU A 96 2.02 9.78 0.36
N ASN A 97 0.77 9.79 -0.13
CA ASN A 97 -0.35 9.12 0.49
C ASN A 97 -1.33 8.68 -0.58
N TYR A 98 -1.64 7.39 -0.63
CA TYR A 98 -2.63 6.85 -1.57
C TYR A 98 -4.04 7.26 -1.17
N SER A 99 -4.89 7.58 -2.15
CA SER A 99 -6.33 7.44 -1.99
C SER A 99 -6.97 6.99 -3.29
N SER A 100 -7.90 6.05 -3.25
CA SER A 100 -8.63 5.63 -4.46
C SER A 100 -9.32 6.82 -5.14
N LYS A 101 -9.85 7.77 -4.36
CA LYS A 101 -10.53 8.96 -4.88
C LYS A 101 -9.61 10.19 -4.93
N GLY A 102 -8.30 9.98 -4.98
CA GLY A 102 -7.29 11.04 -5.02
C GLY A 102 -7.31 11.84 -6.33
N SER A 103 -6.64 12.99 -6.31
CA SER A 103 -6.56 13.93 -7.45
C SER A 103 -5.84 13.37 -8.68
N HIS A 104 -5.16 12.22 -8.57
CA HIS A 104 -4.51 11.52 -9.68
C HIS A 104 -5.51 10.91 -10.67
N GLY A 105 -6.81 10.83 -10.34
CA GLY A 105 -7.85 10.36 -11.26
C GLY A 105 -7.77 8.85 -11.60
N ARG A 106 -7.09 8.07 -10.76
CA ARG A 106 -6.87 6.62 -10.91
C ARG A 106 -7.61 5.87 -9.81
N GLU A 107 -8.93 5.78 -9.93
CA GLU A 107 -9.77 5.09 -8.95
C GLU A 107 -9.55 3.58 -8.99
N TYR A 108 -9.43 2.95 -7.83
CA TYR A 108 -9.25 1.50 -7.72
C TYR A 108 -10.37 0.75 -8.42
N ILE A 109 -10.00 -0.28 -9.18
CA ILE A 109 -10.94 -1.20 -9.81
C ILE A 109 -10.75 -2.56 -9.15
N ALA A 110 -11.87 -3.14 -8.69
CA ALA A 110 -11.84 -4.43 -8.01
C ALA A 110 -11.11 -5.48 -8.85
N SER A 111 -10.09 -6.09 -8.24
CA SER A 111 -9.18 -7.05 -8.89
C SER A 111 -9.58 -8.49 -8.61
N GLU A 112 -10.89 -8.75 -8.45
CA GLU A 112 -11.45 -10.04 -8.02
C GLU A 112 -11.14 -11.23 -8.95
N ASN A 113 -10.65 -10.94 -10.15
CA ASN A 113 -10.27 -11.95 -11.16
C ASN A 113 -8.76 -12.02 -11.45
N VAL A 114 -7.92 -11.30 -10.70
CA VAL A 114 -6.46 -11.37 -10.87
C VAL A 114 -5.92 -12.66 -10.26
N LYS A 115 -5.36 -13.54 -11.08
CA LYS A 115 -4.78 -14.82 -10.67
C LYS A 115 -3.27 -14.90 -10.91
N SER A 116 -2.71 -14.02 -11.76
CA SER A 116 -1.27 -13.91 -12.00
C SER A 116 -0.81 -12.47 -12.20
N GLU A 117 0.50 -12.28 -12.34
CA GLU A 117 1.08 -10.98 -12.69
C GLU A 117 0.63 -10.55 -14.10
N GLU A 118 0.54 -11.48 -15.06
CA GLU A 118 0.05 -11.19 -16.41
C GLU A 118 -1.37 -10.62 -16.39
N ASP A 119 -2.24 -11.13 -15.52
CA ASP A 119 -3.61 -10.61 -15.36
C ASP A 119 -3.63 -9.15 -14.93
N LEU A 120 -2.62 -8.66 -14.20
CA LEU A 120 -2.53 -7.25 -13.80
C LEU A 120 -2.27 -6.32 -14.98
N TRP A 121 -1.56 -6.82 -16.00
CA TRP A 121 -0.99 -6.00 -17.07
C TRP A 121 -1.63 -6.20 -18.44
N ALA A 122 -2.40 -7.28 -18.64
CA ALA A 122 -3.09 -7.61 -19.90
C ALA A 122 -4.34 -6.75 -20.14
#